data_AF-A0A6I2F386-F1
#
_entry.id   AF-A0A6I2F386-F1
#
_cell.length_a   1.000
_cell.length_b   1.000
_cell.length_c   1.000
_cell.angle_alpha   90.00
_cell.angle_beta   90.00
_cell.angle_gamma   90.00
#
_symmetry.space_group_name_H-M   'P 1'
#
loop_
_entity.id
_entity.type
_entity.pdbx_description
1 polymer ?
#
loop_
_entity_poly.entity_id
_entity_poly.type
_entity_poly.pdbx_seq_one_letter_code
_entity_poly.pdbx_strand_id
1 'polypeptide(L)'
;MADARGSAVERAQYWVVPVVRGALALVPSIVITFLQIHSTALGQSVFGVWALVAGAVVGALTLRTVDDRVTRSLFATQGALTAAAGLLALIVTPNLGFLVVLLSSWAAITGILEIFAGLRARGRSQAARDWLIVGGATALAAIAFLVFPFDPVSIVGLLGAYLVVIGVLLEIGGFSLKWAGRAAVAGPEASRSEQS
;
A
#
# COMPACT_ATOMS: atom_id res chain seq x y z
N MET A 1 -21.16 6.24 -25.54
CA MET A 1 -19.84 5.82 -26.06
C MET A 1 -18.67 6.51 -25.36
N ALA A 2 -18.77 7.78 -24.96
CA ALA A 2 -17.74 8.48 -24.17
C ALA A 2 -17.51 7.87 -22.78
N ASP A 3 -18.57 7.50 -22.05
CA ASP A 3 -18.47 6.89 -20.70
C ASP A 3 -17.79 5.51 -20.70
N ALA A 4 -17.98 4.74 -21.78
CA ALA A 4 -17.33 3.44 -21.96
C ALA A 4 -15.82 3.58 -22.20
N ARG A 5 -15.39 4.66 -22.88
CA ARG A 5 -13.97 4.98 -23.06
C ARG A 5 -13.35 5.52 -21.78
N GLY A 6 -14.06 6.35 -21.02
CA GLY A 6 -13.63 6.87 -19.72
C GLY A 6 -13.34 5.76 -18.71
N SER A 7 -14.31 4.85 -18.52
CA SER A 7 -14.15 3.68 -17.63
C SER A 7 -13.09 2.67 -18.09
N ALA A 8 -12.77 2.62 -19.39
CA ALA A 8 -11.68 1.80 -19.91
C ALA A 8 -10.29 2.41 -19.64
N VAL A 9 -10.16 3.74 -19.82
CA VAL A 9 -8.90 4.48 -19.52
C VAL A 9 -8.62 4.51 -18.02
N GLU A 10 -9.64 4.68 -17.19
CA GLU A 10 -9.53 4.68 -15.74
C GLU A 10 -9.05 3.31 -15.19
N ARG A 11 -9.66 2.21 -15.69
CA ARG A 11 -9.17 0.83 -15.43
C ARG A 11 -7.74 0.61 -15.92
N ALA A 12 -7.35 1.25 -17.03
CA ALA A 12 -6.00 1.17 -17.58
C ALA A 12 -4.95 1.98 -16.82
N GLN A 13 -5.33 2.90 -15.92
CA GLN A 13 -4.40 3.68 -15.10
C GLN A 13 -4.33 3.26 -13.64
N TYR A 14 -5.33 2.51 -13.14
CA TYR A 14 -5.35 2.09 -11.73
C TYR A 14 -4.11 1.26 -11.31
N TRP A 15 -3.47 0.53 -12.22
CA TRP A 15 -2.23 -0.22 -11.92
C TRP A 15 -1.08 0.66 -11.40
N VAL A 16 -1.10 1.97 -11.66
CA VAL A 16 -0.08 2.91 -11.18
C VAL A 16 -0.15 3.04 -9.66
N VAL A 17 -1.34 2.94 -9.06
CA VAL A 17 -1.54 3.07 -7.60
C VAL A 17 -0.73 2.05 -6.80
N PRO A 18 -0.91 0.73 -7.03
CA PRO A 18 -0.13 -0.28 -6.30
C PRO A 18 1.35 -0.21 -6.64
N VAL A 19 1.76 0.05 -7.89
CA VAL A 19 3.19 0.20 -8.25
C VAL A 19 3.85 1.34 -7.49
N VAL A 20 3.26 2.54 -7.51
CA VAL A 20 3.82 3.70 -6.78
C VAL A 20 3.88 3.42 -5.28
N ARG A 21 2.83 2.81 -4.72
CA ARG A 21 2.79 2.43 -3.30
C ARG A 21 3.85 1.38 -2.96
N GLY A 22 4.08 0.41 -3.84
CA GLY A 22 5.08 -0.65 -3.70
C GLY A 22 6.49 -0.08 -3.71
N ALA A 23 6.83 0.72 -4.72
CA ALA A 23 8.10 1.42 -4.83
C ALA A 23 8.39 2.29 -3.60
N LEU A 24 7.40 3.05 -3.12
CA LEU A 24 7.55 3.86 -1.91
C LEU A 24 7.82 3.02 -0.67
N ALA A 25 7.32 1.79 -0.57
CA ALA A 25 7.61 0.88 0.54
C ALA A 25 9.01 0.26 0.44
N LEU A 26 9.50 -0.02 -0.77
CA LEU A 26 10.81 -0.65 -0.97
C LEU A 26 11.99 0.28 -0.67
N VAL A 27 11.84 1.59 -0.89
CA VAL A 27 12.90 2.58 -0.59
C VAL A 27 13.34 2.54 0.88
N PRO A 28 12.46 2.76 1.88
CA PRO A 28 12.83 2.68 3.29
C PRO A 28 13.20 1.27 3.74
N SER A 29 12.69 0.21 3.10
CA SER A 29 13.07 -1.15 3.48
C SER A 29 14.54 -1.43 3.17
N ILE A 30 15.04 -0.98 2.01
CA ILE A 30 16.47 -1.07 1.66
C ILE A 30 17.31 -0.33 2.71
N VAL A 31 16.88 0.88 3.10
CA VAL A 31 17.56 1.66 4.13
C VAL A 31 17.64 0.88 5.44
N ILE A 32 16.53 0.30 5.91
CA ILE A 32 16.49 -0.48 7.15
C ILE A 32 17.35 -1.74 7.07
N THR A 33 17.29 -2.49 5.96
CA THR A 33 17.98 -3.78 5.84
C THR A 33 19.50 -3.65 5.78
N PHE A 34 20.02 -2.59 5.15
CA PHE A 34 21.47 -2.43 4.96
C PHE A 34 22.14 -1.52 5.99
N LEU A 35 21.38 -0.71 6.74
CA LEU A 35 21.94 0.09 7.82
C LEU A 35 22.06 -0.73 9.11
N GLN A 36 23.27 -0.82 9.65
CA GLN A 36 23.54 -1.54 10.90
C GLN A 36 23.02 -0.80 12.15
N ILE A 37 22.67 0.48 12.03
CA ILE A 37 22.22 1.32 13.15
C ILE A 37 20.74 1.09 13.42
N HIS A 38 20.40 0.13 14.26
CA HIS A 38 19.00 -0.12 14.63
C HIS A 38 18.66 0.58 15.94
N SER A 39 18.25 1.85 15.84
CA SER A 39 17.78 2.64 16.98
C SER A 39 16.31 2.98 16.84
N THR A 40 15.64 3.25 17.98
CA THR A 40 14.26 3.73 17.99
C THR A 40 14.12 5.03 17.18
N ALA A 41 15.10 5.92 17.26
CA ALA A 41 15.13 7.16 16.50
C ALA A 41 15.14 6.89 14.99
N LEU A 42 15.97 5.93 14.53
CA LEU A 42 15.98 5.54 13.12
C LEU A 42 14.61 4.98 12.70
N GLY A 43 14.08 4.00 13.44
CA GLY A 43 12.79 3.39 13.12
C GLY A 43 11.65 4.40 12.99
N GLN A 44 11.57 5.30 13.98
CA GLN A 44 10.54 6.33 14.03
C GLN A 44 10.72 7.37 12.93
N SER A 45 11.95 7.78 12.61
CA SER A 45 12.22 8.73 11.51
C SER A 45 11.92 8.11 10.13
N VAL A 46 12.36 6.87 9.89
CA VAL A 46 12.14 6.16 8.62
C VAL A 46 10.65 5.90 8.41
N PHE A 47 9.96 5.37 9.42
CA PHE A 47 8.50 5.22 9.36
C PHE A 47 7.82 6.57 9.15
N GLY A 48 8.25 7.60 9.88
CA GLY A 48 7.67 8.94 9.82
C GLY A 48 7.72 9.56 8.43
N VAL A 49 8.91 9.63 7.83
CA VAL A 49 9.12 10.16 6.48
C VAL A 49 8.36 9.32 5.46
N TRP A 50 8.50 8.00 5.52
CA TRP A 50 7.82 7.10 4.59
C TRP A 50 6.30 7.24 4.66
N ALA A 51 5.71 7.15 5.85
CA ALA A 51 4.27 7.17 6.04
C ALA A 51 3.68 8.53 5.65
N LEU A 52 4.39 9.63 5.90
CA LEU A 52 3.98 10.95 5.46
C LEU A 52 3.95 11.05 3.92
N VAL A 53 5.02 10.63 3.24
CA VAL A 53 5.11 10.66 1.77
C VAL A 53 4.11 9.68 1.15
N ALA A 54 4.06 8.43 1.63
CA ALA A 54 3.17 7.40 1.12
C ALA A 54 1.69 7.77 1.34
N GLY A 55 1.33 8.28 2.52
CA GLY A 55 -0.02 8.74 2.83
C GLY A 55 -0.47 9.87 1.90
N ALA A 56 0.39 10.87 1.67
CA ALA A 56 0.10 11.98 0.78
C ALA A 56 0.01 11.56 -0.70
N VAL A 57 0.99 10.81 -1.20
CA VAL A 57 1.07 10.40 -2.61
C VAL A 57 -0.05 9.43 -2.95
N VAL A 58 -0.26 8.39 -2.15
CA VAL A 58 -1.30 7.38 -2.40
C VAL A 58 -2.69 8.00 -2.23
N GLY A 59 -2.90 8.83 -1.19
CA GLY A 59 -4.16 9.55 -1.01
C GLY A 59 -4.49 10.45 -2.20
N ALA A 60 -3.53 11.24 -2.68
CA ALA A 60 -3.72 12.09 -3.86
C ALA A 60 -3.99 11.29 -5.14
N LEU A 61 -3.30 10.17 -5.33
CA LEU A 61 -3.48 9.32 -6.50
C LEU A 61 -4.85 8.63 -6.49
N THR A 62 -5.28 8.09 -5.34
CA THR A 62 -6.63 7.54 -5.15
C THR A 62 -7.72 8.55 -5.50
N LEU A 63 -7.58 9.80 -5.06
CA LEU A 63 -8.56 10.84 -5.36
C LEU A 63 -8.68 11.14 -6.87
N ARG A 64 -7.64 10.83 -7.66
CA ARG A 64 -7.58 11.08 -9.10
C ARG A 64 -7.96 9.87 -9.97
N THR A 65 -7.81 8.64 -9.46
CA THR A 65 -7.89 7.43 -10.29
C THR A 65 -8.98 6.44 -9.86
N VAL A 66 -9.81 6.77 -8.87
CA VAL A 66 -10.86 5.88 -8.34
C VAL A 66 -12.21 6.61 -8.37
N ASP A 67 -13.12 6.14 -9.21
CA ASP A 67 -14.46 6.72 -9.35
C ASP A 67 -15.48 6.23 -8.31
N ASP A 68 -15.34 4.99 -7.83
CA ASP A 68 -16.25 4.46 -6.80
C ASP A 68 -16.10 5.29 -5.51
N ARG A 69 -17.15 6.04 -5.17
CA ARG A 69 -17.15 7.00 -4.05
C ARG A 69 -16.77 6.34 -2.73
N VAL A 70 -17.21 5.11 -2.49
CA VAL A 70 -16.96 4.40 -1.23
C VAL A 70 -15.51 3.96 -1.17
N THR A 71 -15.02 3.26 -2.19
CA THR A 71 -13.62 2.85 -2.32
C THR A 71 -12.68 4.06 -2.25
N ARG A 72 -12.99 5.15 -2.96
CA ARG A 72 -12.24 6.41 -2.89
C ARG A 72 -12.18 6.96 -1.48
N SER A 73 -13.31 6.99 -0.77
CA SER A 73 -13.35 7.48 0.61
C SER A 73 -12.53 6.62 1.57
N LEU A 74 -12.57 5.29 1.42
CA LEU A 74 -11.81 4.35 2.25
C LEU A 74 -10.31 4.54 2.08
N PHE A 75 -9.84 4.58 0.83
CA PHE A 75 -8.42 4.76 0.54
C PHE A 75 -7.92 6.18 0.82
N ALA A 76 -8.76 7.22 0.66
CA ALA A 76 -8.43 8.58 1.09
C ALA A 76 -8.27 8.66 2.62
N THR A 77 -9.16 8.00 3.37
CA THR A 77 -9.08 7.88 4.83
C THR A 77 -7.81 7.13 5.24
N GLN A 78 -7.51 6.03 4.59
CA GLN A 78 -6.28 5.27 4.81
C GLN A 78 -5.03 6.11 4.52
N GLY A 79 -5.01 6.91 3.44
CA GLY A 79 -3.91 7.82 3.12
C GLY A 79 -3.73 8.90 4.21
N ALA A 80 -4.82 9.50 4.67
CA ALA A 80 -4.80 10.49 5.74
C ALA A 80 -4.32 9.90 7.08
N LEU A 81 -4.78 8.69 7.44
CA LEU A 81 -4.34 7.97 8.64
C LEU A 81 -2.85 7.64 8.59
N THR A 82 -2.34 7.17 7.43
CA THR A 82 -0.92 6.90 7.25
C THR A 82 -0.10 8.18 7.34
N ALA A 83 -0.54 9.28 6.72
CA ALA A 83 0.15 10.57 6.82
C ALA A 83 0.17 11.12 8.25
N ALA A 84 -0.95 11.01 8.97
CA ALA A 84 -1.04 11.42 10.38
C ALA A 84 -0.13 10.59 11.28
N ALA A 85 -0.09 9.27 11.10
CA ALA A 85 0.85 8.40 11.81
C ALA A 85 2.31 8.78 11.52
N GLY A 86 2.62 9.11 10.25
CA GLY A 86 3.94 9.59 9.86
C GLY A 86 4.32 10.89 10.54
N LEU A 87 3.40 11.87 10.57
CA LEU A 87 3.61 13.13 11.26
C LEU A 87 3.82 12.94 12.77
N LEU A 88 2.99 12.12 13.42
CA LEU A 88 3.14 11.78 14.83
C LEU A 88 4.51 11.16 15.13
N ALA A 89 4.99 10.27 14.26
CA ALA A 89 6.33 9.69 14.40
C ALA A 89 7.43 10.76 14.32
N LEU A 90 7.30 11.77 13.46
CA LEU A 90 8.35 12.80 13.30
C LEU A 90 8.39 13.82 14.43
N ILE A 91 7.26 14.13 15.07
CA ILE A 91 7.18 15.20 16.09
C ILE A 91 7.41 14.68 17.51
N VAL A 92 7.07 13.43 17.79
CA VAL A 92 7.23 12.84 19.13
C VAL A 92 8.69 12.45 19.33
N THR A 93 9.26 12.75 20.49
CA THR A 93 10.63 12.34 20.83
C THR A 93 10.78 10.81 20.74
N PRO A 94 11.89 10.27 20.19
CA PRO A 94 12.09 8.83 20.03
C PRO A 94 11.81 8.04 21.30
N ASN A 95 10.81 7.16 21.24
CA ASN A 95 10.40 6.32 22.36
C ASN A 95 9.89 4.96 21.85
N LEU A 96 10.42 3.87 22.39
CA LEU A 96 10.15 2.53 21.87
C LEU A 96 8.70 2.11 22.10
N GLY A 97 8.14 2.36 23.29
CA GLY A 97 6.75 2.03 23.60
C GLY A 97 5.79 2.80 22.69
N PHE A 98 6.07 4.08 22.45
CA PHE A 98 5.34 4.89 21.49
C PHE A 98 5.42 4.32 20.07
N LEU A 99 6.62 3.99 19.59
CA LEU A 99 6.82 3.42 18.25
C LEU A 99 6.02 2.12 18.07
N VAL A 100 6.07 1.20 19.03
CA VAL A 100 5.34 -0.07 18.95
C VAL A 100 3.84 0.14 18.93
N VAL A 101 3.31 0.99 19.82
CA VAL A 101 1.87 1.32 19.84
C VAL A 101 1.45 1.98 18.53
N LEU A 102 2.26 2.92 18.01
CA LEU A 102 1.99 3.62 16.78
C LEU A 102 1.95 2.66 15.59
N LEU A 103 2.99 1.84 15.40
CA LEU A 103 3.09 0.85 14.31
C LEU A 103 1.95 -0.17 14.37
N SER A 104 1.68 -0.72 15.56
CA SER A 104 0.63 -1.73 15.75
C SER A 104 -0.76 -1.14 15.49
N SER A 105 -1.05 0.04 16.04
CA SER A 105 -2.35 0.69 15.87
C SER A 105 -2.57 1.12 14.43
N TRP A 106 -1.55 1.73 13.81
CA TRP A 106 -1.60 2.11 12.40
C TRP A 106 -1.84 0.88 11.52
N ALA A 107 -1.03 -0.17 11.66
CA ALA A 107 -1.14 -1.38 10.85
C ALA A 107 -2.48 -2.10 11.07
N ALA A 108 -2.99 -2.14 12.30
CA ALA A 108 -4.30 -2.73 12.58
C ALA A 108 -5.41 -1.98 11.84
N ILE A 109 -5.43 -0.64 11.95
CA ILE A 109 -6.47 0.18 11.33
C ILE A 109 -6.40 0.10 9.81
N THR A 110 -5.22 0.28 9.21
CA THR A 110 -5.08 0.24 7.74
C THR A 110 -5.31 -1.15 7.19
N GLY A 111 -4.85 -2.20 7.88
CA GLY A 111 -5.12 -3.59 7.51
C GLY A 111 -6.61 -3.91 7.50
N ILE A 112 -7.35 -3.51 8.53
CA ILE A 112 -8.81 -3.68 8.60
C ILE A 112 -9.52 -2.92 7.46
N LEU A 113 -9.13 -1.67 7.20
CA LEU A 113 -9.72 -0.88 6.13
C LEU A 113 -9.53 -1.53 4.75
N GLU A 114 -8.34 -2.08 4.48
CA GLU A 114 -8.05 -2.78 3.21
C GLU A 114 -8.78 -4.12 3.09
N ILE A 115 -8.85 -4.90 4.17
CA ILE A 115 -9.66 -6.13 4.20
C ILE A 115 -11.13 -5.79 3.92
N PHE A 116 -11.66 -4.76 4.58
CA PHE A 116 -13.04 -4.32 4.38
C PHE A 116 -13.28 -3.86 2.93
N ALA A 117 -12.36 -3.08 2.35
CA ALA A 117 -12.42 -2.66 0.95
C ALA A 117 -12.41 -3.87 -0.01
N GLY A 118 -11.54 -4.85 0.24
CA GLY A 118 -11.45 -6.10 -0.52
C GLY A 118 -12.70 -6.96 -0.44
N LEU A 119 -13.24 -7.16 0.77
CA LEU A 119 -14.49 -7.91 0.98
C LEU A 119 -15.68 -7.22 0.29
N ARG A 120 -15.75 -5.90 0.41
CA ARG A 120 -16.80 -5.09 -0.21
C ARG A 120 -16.74 -5.24 -1.73
N ALA A 121 -15.57 -5.13 -2.33
CA ALA A 121 -15.36 -5.16 -3.78
C ALA A 121 -15.26 -6.58 -4.38
N ARG A 122 -15.40 -7.62 -3.56
CA ARG A 122 -15.33 -9.02 -4.01
C ARG A 122 -16.37 -9.29 -5.09
N GLY A 123 -15.93 -9.88 -6.20
CA GLY A 123 -16.77 -10.14 -7.38
C GLY A 123 -17.07 -8.93 -8.26
N ARG A 124 -16.64 -7.72 -7.87
CA ARG A 124 -16.88 -6.47 -8.61
C ARG A 124 -15.59 -5.83 -9.16
N SER A 125 -14.44 -6.16 -8.59
CA SER A 125 -13.13 -5.67 -9.01
C SER A 125 -12.09 -6.78 -9.01
N GLN A 126 -11.21 -6.78 -10.02
CA GLN A 126 -10.04 -7.67 -10.05
C GLN A 126 -9.03 -7.33 -8.94
N ALA A 127 -8.98 -6.07 -8.49
CA ALA A 127 -8.10 -5.63 -7.41
C ALA A 127 -8.55 -6.06 -6.01
N ALA A 128 -9.76 -6.62 -5.87
CA ALA A 128 -10.31 -7.01 -4.57
C ALA A 128 -9.45 -8.08 -3.86
N ARG A 129 -8.89 -9.03 -4.62
CA ARG A 129 -8.02 -10.06 -4.06
C ARG A 129 -6.72 -9.46 -3.51
N ASP A 130 -6.14 -8.51 -4.23
CA ASP A 130 -4.89 -7.86 -3.82
C ASP A 130 -5.10 -7.04 -2.55
N TRP A 131 -6.22 -6.32 -2.42
CA TRP A 131 -6.57 -5.60 -1.19
C TRP A 131 -6.75 -6.53 0.02
N LEU A 132 -7.36 -7.70 -0.17
CA LEU A 132 -7.47 -8.70 0.90
C LEU A 132 -6.10 -9.22 1.33
N ILE A 133 -5.20 -9.48 0.38
CA ILE A 133 -3.86 -9.99 0.66
C ILE A 133 -3.02 -8.94 1.38
N VAL A 134 -2.99 -7.70 0.87
CA VAL A 134 -2.23 -6.59 1.45
C VAL A 134 -2.77 -6.19 2.83
N GLY A 135 -4.11 -6.11 2.96
CA GLY A 135 -4.77 -5.85 4.23
C GLY A 135 -4.52 -6.96 5.25
N GLY A 136 -4.58 -8.22 4.83
CA GLY A 136 -4.24 -9.38 5.66
C GLY A 136 -2.79 -9.36 6.14
N ALA A 137 -1.84 -9.12 5.23
CA ALA A 137 -0.42 -8.99 5.57
C ALA A 137 -0.16 -7.82 6.54
N THR A 138 -0.87 -6.71 6.38
CA THR A 138 -0.75 -5.54 7.26
C THR A 138 -1.38 -5.79 8.63
N ALA A 139 -2.52 -6.49 8.70
CA ALA A 139 -3.10 -6.93 9.98
C ALA A 139 -2.17 -7.92 10.71
N LEU A 140 -1.52 -8.83 9.97
CA LEU A 140 -0.50 -9.72 10.56
C LEU A 140 0.70 -8.95 11.08
N ALA A 141 1.15 -7.90 10.38
CA ALA A 141 2.22 -7.04 10.87
C ALA A 141 1.84 -6.34 12.18
N ALA A 142 0.59 -5.89 12.32
CA ALA A 142 0.09 -5.32 13.57
C ALA A 142 0.23 -6.28 14.75
N ILE A 143 -0.10 -7.57 14.55
CA ILE A 143 0.07 -8.61 15.55
C ILE A 143 1.56 -8.85 15.82
N ALA A 144 2.38 -8.93 14.77
CA ALA A 144 3.80 -9.16 14.90
C ALA A 144 4.50 -8.08 15.75
N PHE A 145 4.15 -6.80 15.58
CA PHE A 145 4.71 -5.71 16.39
C PHE A 145 4.39 -5.82 17.89
N LEU A 146 3.32 -6.52 18.27
CA LEU A 146 2.94 -6.73 19.67
C LEU A 146 3.53 -8.00 20.28
N VAL A 147 3.92 -8.98 19.45
CA VAL A 147 4.39 -10.30 19.89
C VAL A 147 5.92 -10.40 19.86
N PHE A 148 6.58 -9.71 18.93
CA PHE A 148 8.04 -9.72 18.85
C PHE A 148 8.70 -9.05 20.06
N PRO A 149 9.96 -9.40 20.37
CA PRO A 149 10.70 -8.76 21.46
C PRO A 149 10.64 -7.23 21.36
N PHE A 150 10.31 -6.58 22.48
CA PHE A 150 10.22 -5.11 22.60
C PHE A 150 11.62 -4.49 22.71
N ASP A 151 12.44 -4.67 21.68
CA ASP A 151 13.73 -4.03 21.52
C ASP A 151 13.80 -3.29 20.17
N PRO A 152 14.61 -2.22 20.05
CA PRO A 152 14.67 -1.42 18.83
C PRO A 152 15.13 -2.21 17.60
N VAL A 153 16.00 -3.22 17.75
CA VAL A 153 16.53 -3.99 16.63
C VAL A 153 15.44 -4.83 16.01
N SER A 154 14.71 -5.58 16.84
CA SER A 154 13.60 -6.43 16.41
C SER A 154 12.48 -5.62 15.76
N ILE A 155 12.06 -4.51 16.37
CA ILE A 155 10.95 -3.70 15.86
C ILE A 155 11.30 -2.99 14.55
N VAL A 156 12.50 -2.43 14.45
CA VAL A 156 12.94 -1.76 13.21
C VAL A 156 13.17 -2.78 12.10
N GLY A 157 13.80 -3.92 12.41
CA GLY A 157 13.96 -5.01 11.45
C GLY A 157 12.62 -5.55 10.94
N LEU A 158 11.64 -5.72 11.84
CA LEU A 158 10.28 -6.15 11.50
C LEU A 158 9.56 -5.14 10.60
N LEU A 159 9.72 -3.84 10.87
CA LEU A 159 9.22 -2.78 9.99
C LEU A 159 9.81 -2.89 8.59
N GLY A 160 11.13 -3.09 8.49
CA GLY A 160 11.81 -3.31 7.21
C GLY A 160 11.26 -4.52 6.46
N ALA A 161 11.14 -5.66 7.15
CA ALA A 161 10.60 -6.90 6.58
C ALA A 161 9.15 -6.72 6.08
N TYR A 162 8.30 -6.07 6.88
CA TYR A 162 6.93 -5.74 6.50
C TYR A 162 6.89 -4.89 5.21
N LEU A 163 7.73 -3.84 5.14
CA LEU A 163 7.79 -2.96 3.97
C LEU A 163 8.25 -3.69 2.71
N VAL A 164 9.20 -4.64 2.81
CA VAL A 164 9.57 -5.52 1.69
C VAL A 164 8.37 -6.34 1.24
N VAL A 165 7.69 -7.01 2.17
CA VAL A 165 6.56 -7.90 1.85
C VAL A 165 5.46 -7.13 1.12
N ILE A 166 5.03 -5.98 1.66
CA ILE A 166 4.00 -5.16 1.03
C ILE A 166 4.49 -4.58 -0.30
N GLY A 167 5.74 -4.11 -0.36
CA GLY A 167 6.37 -3.62 -1.58
C GLY A 167 6.27 -4.63 -2.72
N VAL A 168 6.74 -5.85 -2.48
CA VAL A 168 6.73 -6.95 -3.47
C VAL A 168 5.31 -7.35 -3.87
N LEU A 169 4.40 -7.52 -2.91
CA LEU A 169 3.00 -7.89 -3.19
C LEU A 169 2.32 -6.85 -4.09
N LEU A 170 2.55 -5.56 -3.82
CA LEU A 170 1.96 -4.46 -4.59
C LEU A 170 2.57 -4.31 -5.98
N GLU A 171 3.89 -4.47 -6.13
CA GLU A 171 4.54 -4.45 -7.44
C GLU A 171 4.03 -5.58 -8.33
N ILE A 172 3.94 -6.81 -7.79
CA ILE A 172 3.41 -7.97 -8.51
C ILE A 172 1.94 -7.73 -8.92
N GLY A 173 1.09 -7.30 -7.98
CA GLY A 173 -0.32 -7.02 -8.26
C GLY A 173 -0.50 -5.90 -9.29
N GLY A 174 0.27 -4.82 -9.15
CA GLY A 174 0.25 -3.69 -10.08
C GLY A 174 0.66 -4.06 -11.50
N PHE A 175 1.79 -4.74 -11.68
CA PHE A 175 2.20 -5.17 -13.02
C PHE A 175 1.28 -6.23 -13.62
N SER A 176 0.70 -7.11 -12.80
CA SER A 176 -0.34 -8.05 -13.22
C SER A 176 -1.55 -7.33 -13.83
N LEU A 177 -2.05 -6.28 -13.16
CA LEU A 177 -3.15 -5.44 -13.67
C LEU A 177 -2.76 -4.72 -14.98
N LYS A 178 -1.54 -4.18 -15.06
CA LYS A 178 -1.02 -3.51 -16.25
C LYS A 178 -1.03 -4.41 -17.48
N TRP A 179 -0.62 -5.67 -17.33
CA TRP A 179 -0.55 -6.62 -18.44
C TRP A 179 -1.92 -7.19 -18.79
N ALA A 180 -2.78 -7.45 -17.80
CA ALA A 180 -4.17 -7.86 -18.04
C ALA A 180 -4.93 -6.80 -18.87
N GLY A 181 -4.73 -5.51 -18.58
CA GLY A 181 -5.31 -4.42 -19.37
C GLY A 181 -4.82 -4.38 -20.82
N ARG A 182 -3.53 -4.65 -21.09
CA ARG A 182 -3.00 -4.69 -22.46
C ARG A 182 -3.55 -5.85 -23.28
N ALA A 183 -3.65 -7.05 -22.69
CA ALA A 183 -4.20 -8.22 -23.36
C ALA A 183 -5.66 -8.00 -23.79
N ALA A 184 -6.46 -7.32 -22.96
CA ALA A 184 -7.85 -7.00 -23.27
C ALA A 184 -8.00 -6.01 -24.45
N VAL A 185 -7.04 -5.10 -24.65
CA VAL A 185 -7.04 -4.14 -25.77
C VAL A 185 -6.58 -4.79 -27.08
N ALA A 186 -5.61 -5.70 -27.04
CA ALA A 186 -5.03 -6.32 -28.23
C ALA A 186 -5.94 -7.39 -28.90
N GLY A 187 -6.92 -7.95 -28.20
CA GLY A 187 -7.71 -9.11 -28.65
C GLY A 187 -8.52 -8.95 -29.96
N PRO A 188 -9.35 -7.90 -30.14
CA PRO A 188 -10.21 -7.80 -31.33
C PRO A 188 -9.50 -7.33 -32.61
N GLU A 189 -8.31 -6.74 -32.50
CA GLU A 189 -7.56 -6.20 -33.65
C GLU A 189 -6.67 -7.27 -34.30
N ALA A 190 -6.01 -8.12 -33.50
CA ALA A 190 -5.17 -9.21 -34.00
C ALA A 190 -5.96 -10.26 -34.80
N SER A 191 -7.18 -10.59 -34.34
CA SER A 191 -8.07 -11.53 -35.03
C SER A 191 -8.63 -11.00 -36.35
N ARG A 192 -8.62 -9.67 -36.56
CA ARG A 192 -9.08 -9.02 -37.80
C ARG A 192 -7.95 -8.88 -38.83
N SER A 193 -6.69 -8.79 -38.40
CA SER A 193 -5.52 -8.78 -39.30
C SER A 193 -5.12 -10.16 -39.83
N GLU A 194 -5.45 -11.24 -39.12
CA GLU A 194 -5.20 -12.62 -39.61
C GLU A 194 -6.25 -13.11 -40.61
N GLN A 195 -7.33 -12.34 -40.83
CA GLN A 195 -8.43 -12.67 -41.75
C GLN A 195 -8.41 -11.86 -43.06
N SER A 196 -7.37 -11.05 -43.31
CA SER A 196 -7.17 -10.26 -44.53
C SER A 196 -5.93 -10.72 -45.28
#